data_AF-A0A1Y0G3T2-F1
#
_entry.id   AF-A0A1Y0G3T2-F1
#
_cell.length_a   1.000
_cell.length_b   1.000
_cell.length_c   1.000
_cell.angle_alpha   90.00
_cell.angle_beta   90.00
_cell.angle_gamma   90.00
#
_symmetry.space_group_name_H-M   'P 1'
#
loop_
_entity.id
_entity.type
_entity.pdbx_description
1 polymer ?
#
loop_
_entity_poly.entity_id
_entity_poly.type
_entity_poly.pdbx_seq_one_letter_code
_entity_poly.pdbx_strand_id
1 'polypeptide(L)'
;MIYVVEFPEQGKAHAWFAFEQQDLLHKIYATDTRKEWEIFDVVTARELIELLGKTADTPDARDEFPAICSLGDEHGWDTPLYRADYLLGDGVFQAEAITETDACVAALARRTQAYKIYWSDTQATAALESDPVFDGSAGYWARDALRGQLVALEILEGIE
;
A
#
# COMPACT_ATOMS: atom_id res chain seq x y z
N MET A 1 6.00 16.97 -4.70
CA MET A 1 6.32 15.63 -4.16
C MET A 1 5.28 15.18 -3.16
N ILE A 2 5.27 13.90 -2.77
CA ILE A 2 4.41 13.31 -1.73
C ILE A 2 5.24 13.12 -0.46
N TYR A 3 4.67 13.40 0.71
CA TYR A 3 5.32 13.23 2.01
C TYR A 3 4.53 12.27 2.88
N VAL A 4 5.23 11.41 3.59
CA VAL A 4 4.65 10.49 4.56
C VAL A 4 5.29 10.77 5.90
N VAL A 5 4.45 10.95 6.92
CA VAL A 5 4.86 11.03 8.32
C VAL A 5 4.35 9.79 9.03
N GLU A 6 5.24 9.04 9.65
CA GLU A 6 4.92 7.83 10.42
C GLU A 6 5.17 8.05 11.91
N PHE A 7 4.20 7.62 12.71
CA PHE A 7 4.19 7.67 14.16
C PHE A 7 4.33 6.25 14.70
N PRO A 8 5.56 5.74 14.89
CA PRO A 8 5.75 4.37 15.35
C PRO A 8 5.26 4.22 16.80
N GLU A 9 4.88 2.99 17.18
CA GLU A 9 4.46 2.68 18.56
C GLU A 9 5.59 2.95 19.57
N GLN A 10 6.84 2.77 19.14
CA GLN A 10 8.03 3.08 19.93
C GLN A 10 9.02 3.91 19.12
N GLY A 11 9.59 4.93 19.76
CA GLY A 11 10.59 5.82 19.16
C GLY A 11 10.02 7.17 18.74
N LYS A 12 10.75 7.86 17.86
CA LYS A 12 10.36 9.18 17.34
C LYS A 12 9.62 9.01 16.02
N ALA A 13 8.67 9.89 15.78
CA ALA A 13 8.08 10.03 14.46
C ALA A 13 9.18 10.35 13.43
N HIS A 14 9.00 9.85 12.22
CA HIS A 14 9.90 10.09 11.10
C HIS A 14 9.11 10.43 9.86
N ALA A 15 9.75 11.12 8.93
CA ALA A 15 9.15 11.52 7.67
C ALA A 15 10.06 11.13 6.51
N TRP A 16 9.45 10.79 5.40
CA TRP A 16 10.11 10.50 4.13
C TRP A 16 9.22 10.99 2.99
N PHE A 17 9.77 11.01 1.78
CA PHE A 17 9.08 11.52 0.61
C PHE A 17 9.06 10.50 -0.51
N ALA A 18 8.12 10.67 -1.43
CA ALA A 18 8.09 10.05 -2.74
C ALA A 18 7.91 11.11 -3.82
N PHE A 19 8.52 10.92 -4.99
CA PHE A 19 8.43 11.89 -6.09
C PHE A 19 7.02 11.98 -6.65
N GLU A 20 6.39 10.82 -6.83
CA GLU A 20 5.04 10.65 -7.34
C GLU A 20 4.38 9.41 -6.73
N GLN A 21 3.14 9.15 -7.14
CA GLN A 21 2.36 8.01 -6.64
C GLN A 21 3.08 6.68 -6.87
N GLN A 22 3.68 6.45 -8.04
CA GLN A 22 4.35 5.17 -8.31
C GLN A 22 5.57 4.95 -7.40
N ASP A 23 6.37 5.99 -7.15
CA ASP A 23 7.50 5.93 -6.20
C ASP A 23 7.02 5.66 -4.77
N LEU A 24 5.87 6.21 -4.38
CA LEU A 24 5.25 5.92 -3.08
C LEU A 24 4.93 4.42 -2.94
N LEU A 25 4.24 3.85 -3.94
CA LEU A 25 3.86 2.43 -3.94
C LEU A 25 5.10 1.53 -3.91
N HIS A 26 6.09 1.79 -4.78
CA HIS A 26 7.35 1.03 -4.80
C HIS A 26 8.08 1.04 -3.45
N LYS A 27 8.12 2.19 -2.75
CA LYS A 27 8.73 2.28 -1.43
C LYS A 27 7.96 1.48 -0.39
N ILE A 28 6.63 1.47 -0.45
CA ILE A 28 5.79 0.66 0.45
C ILE A 28 6.08 -0.82 0.22
N TYR A 29 6.02 -1.31 -1.02
CA TYR A 29 6.37 -2.69 -1.36
C TYR A 29 7.76 -3.09 -0.86
N ALA A 30 8.77 -2.27 -1.15
CA ALA A 30 10.16 -2.57 -0.82
C ALA A 30 10.44 -2.65 0.69
N THR A 31 9.56 -2.11 1.53
CA THR A 31 9.73 -2.01 2.98
C THR A 31 8.70 -2.80 3.77
N ASP A 32 7.78 -3.49 3.09
CA ASP A 32 6.82 -4.38 3.75
C ASP A 32 7.43 -5.77 4.01
N THR A 33 6.83 -6.48 4.96
CA THR A 33 7.20 -7.86 5.30
C THR A 33 6.55 -8.89 4.38
N ARG A 34 5.43 -8.55 3.76
CA ARG A 34 4.69 -9.38 2.81
C ARG A 34 5.30 -9.28 1.41
N LYS A 35 4.97 -10.25 0.58
CA LYS A 35 5.30 -10.22 -0.85
C LYS A 35 4.39 -9.24 -1.58
N GLU A 36 4.84 -8.72 -2.71
CA GLU A 36 4.12 -7.70 -3.48
C GLU A 36 2.69 -8.16 -3.82
N TRP A 37 2.54 -9.40 -4.30
CA TRP A 37 1.25 -10.01 -4.63
C TRP A 37 0.34 -10.28 -3.42
N GLU A 38 0.84 -10.18 -2.19
CA GLU A 38 0.03 -10.28 -0.97
C GLU A 38 -0.49 -8.90 -0.55
N ILE A 39 0.24 -7.83 -0.89
CA ILE A 39 -0.22 -6.45 -0.66
C ILE A 39 -1.29 -6.11 -1.69
N PHE A 40 -1.01 -6.35 -2.96
CA PHE A 40 -1.96 -6.15 -4.04
C PHE A 40 -1.67 -7.07 -5.22
N ASP A 41 -2.71 -7.69 -5.77
CA ASP A 41 -2.62 -8.46 -7.01
C ASP A 41 -3.94 -8.41 -7.78
N VAL A 42 -3.86 -8.55 -9.10
CA VAL A 42 -5.00 -8.64 -10.00
C VAL A 42 -4.78 -9.82 -10.93
N VAL A 43 -5.63 -10.84 -10.80
CA VAL A 43 -5.48 -12.12 -11.50
C VAL A 43 -6.84 -12.71 -11.78
N THR A 44 -6.96 -13.55 -12.80
CA THR A 44 -8.17 -14.33 -13.05
C THR A 44 -8.10 -15.70 -12.38
N ALA A 45 -9.26 -16.33 -12.11
CA ALA A 45 -9.29 -17.69 -11.58
C ALA A 45 -8.58 -18.69 -12.52
N ARG A 46 -8.65 -18.46 -13.84
CA ARG A 46 -7.91 -19.23 -14.85
C ARG A 46 -6.40 -19.11 -14.64
N GLU A 47 -5.88 -17.89 -14.60
CA GLU A 47 -4.45 -17.63 -14.44
C GLU A 47 -3.92 -18.22 -13.12
N LEU A 48 -4.69 -18.17 -12.03
CA LEU A 48 -4.31 -18.81 -10.77
C LEU A 48 -4.09 -20.33 -10.92
N ILE A 49 -5.00 -21.03 -11.60
CA ILE A 49 -4.85 -22.47 -11.87
C ILE A 49 -3.65 -22.74 -12.80
N GLU A 50 -3.45 -21.90 -13.81
CA GLU A 50 -2.34 -22.03 -14.76
C GLU A 50 -0.98 -21.78 -14.10
N LEU A 51 -0.88 -20.82 -13.17
CA LEU A 51 0.32 -20.58 -12.34
C LEU A 51 0.68 -21.79 -11.49
N LEU A 52 -0.30 -22.60 -11.11
CA LEU A 52 -0.12 -23.86 -10.38
C LEU A 52 0.16 -25.06 -11.30
N GLY A 53 0.33 -24.81 -12.61
CA GLY A 53 0.70 -25.82 -13.59
C GLY A 53 -0.44 -26.73 -14.03
N LYS A 54 -1.69 -26.29 -13.88
CA LYS A 54 -2.90 -27.03 -14.24
C LYS A 54 -3.71 -26.33 -15.32
N THR A 55 -4.65 -27.05 -15.91
CA THR A 55 -5.63 -26.49 -16.85
C THR A 55 -6.91 -26.15 -16.11
N ALA A 56 -7.36 -24.91 -16.24
CA ALA A 56 -8.62 -24.43 -15.66
C ALA A 56 -9.83 -25.24 -16.13
N ASP A 57 -10.86 -25.30 -15.28
CA ASP A 57 -12.11 -26.03 -15.50
C ASP A 57 -11.95 -27.52 -15.88
N THR A 58 -10.97 -28.19 -15.27
CA THR A 58 -10.78 -29.63 -15.40
C THR A 58 -11.11 -30.35 -14.08
N PRO A 59 -11.52 -31.63 -14.12
CA PRO A 59 -11.76 -32.41 -12.89
C PRO A 59 -10.54 -32.43 -11.95
N ASP A 60 -9.33 -32.57 -12.51
CA ASP A 60 -8.08 -32.58 -11.74
C ASP A 60 -7.85 -31.25 -10.98
N ALA A 61 -8.06 -30.11 -11.65
CA ALA A 61 -7.99 -28.80 -11.00
C ALA A 61 -9.07 -28.61 -9.92
N ARG A 62 -10.27 -29.14 -10.15
CA ARG A 62 -11.39 -29.07 -9.18
C ARG A 62 -11.14 -29.91 -7.94
N ASP A 63 -10.48 -31.05 -8.09
CA ASP A 63 -10.11 -31.93 -6.97
C ASP A 63 -8.97 -31.33 -6.14
N GLU A 64 -7.95 -30.73 -6.78
CA GLU A 64 -6.76 -30.21 -6.09
C GLU A 64 -6.92 -28.77 -5.58
N PHE A 65 -7.64 -27.92 -6.32
CA PHE A 65 -7.82 -26.49 -6.03
C PHE A 65 -9.31 -26.09 -6.03
N PRO A 66 -10.15 -26.71 -5.17
CA PRO A 66 -11.59 -26.48 -5.16
C PRO A 66 -11.95 -25.02 -4.86
N ALA A 67 -11.15 -24.32 -4.04
CA ALA A 67 -11.38 -22.92 -3.70
C ALA A 67 -11.21 -21.99 -4.92
N ILE A 68 -10.14 -22.17 -5.71
CA ILE A 68 -9.89 -21.36 -6.91
C ILE A 68 -10.94 -21.66 -7.99
N CYS A 69 -11.33 -22.93 -8.14
CA CYS A 69 -12.39 -23.30 -9.07
C CYS A 69 -13.74 -22.68 -8.67
N SER A 70 -14.04 -22.59 -7.37
CA SER A 70 -15.25 -21.93 -6.88
C SER A 70 -15.27 -20.44 -7.24
N LEU A 71 -14.13 -19.75 -7.19
CA LEU A 71 -14.01 -18.35 -7.66
C LEU A 71 -14.33 -18.24 -9.16
N GLY A 72 -13.82 -19.17 -9.97
CA GLY A 72 -14.09 -19.22 -11.40
C GLY A 72 -15.56 -19.50 -11.73
N ASP A 73 -16.21 -20.37 -10.96
CA ASP A 73 -17.64 -20.67 -11.10
C ASP A 73 -18.53 -19.50 -10.67
N GLU A 74 -18.15 -18.80 -9.60
CA GLU A 74 -18.94 -17.69 -9.02
C GLU A 74 -18.82 -16.39 -9.84
N HIS A 75 -17.59 -16.03 -10.22
CA HIS A 75 -17.31 -14.73 -10.83
C HIS A 75 -17.04 -14.80 -12.33
N GLY A 76 -16.83 -16.00 -12.87
CA GLY A 76 -16.37 -16.23 -14.24
C GLY A 76 -14.86 -16.40 -14.31
N TRP A 77 -14.41 -17.37 -15.10
CA TRP A 77 -13.01 -17.80 -15.18
C TRP A 77 -12.02 -16.72 -15.64
N ASP A 78 -12.50 -15.76 -16.44
CA ASP A 78 -11.71 -14.69 -17.04
C ASP A 78 -12.03 -13.30 -16.44
N THR A 79 -12.78 -13.27 -15.33
CA THR A 79 -13.08 -12.05 -14.59
C THR A 79 -11.87 -11.67 -13.71
N PRO A 80 -11.41 -10.41 -13.73
CA PRO A 80 -10.37 -9.95 -12.83
C PRO A 80 -10.80 -10.08 -11.36
N LEU A 81 -9.95 -10.74 -10.57
CA LEU A 81 -10.09 -10.86 -9.13
C LEU A 81 -8.96 -10.09 -8.46
N TYR A 82 -9.34 -9.30 -7.47
CA TYR A 82 -8.45 -8.43 -6.72
C TYR A 82 -8.11 -9.09 -5.39
N ARG A 83 -6.82 -9.13 -5.07
CA ARG A 83 -6.30 -9.50 -3.75
C ARG A 83 -5.69 -8.26 -3.11
N ALA A 84 -5.99 -8.07 -1.83
CA ALA A 84 -5.35 -7.04 -1.01
C ALA A 84 -5.41 -7.46 0.46
N ASP A 85 -4.42 -8.23 0.94
CA ASP A 85 -4.57 -8.95 2.21
C ASP A 85 -4.76 -8.01 3.42
N TYR A 86 -4.18 -6.81 3.37
CA TYR A 86 -4.34 -5.82 4.43
C TYR A 86 -5.76 -5.22 4.52
N LEU A 87 -6.54 -5.31 3.43
CA LEU A 87 -7.94 -4.85 3.35
C LEU A 87 -8.93 -6.00 3.50
N LEU A 88 -8.68 -7.12 2.81
CA LEU A 88 -9.63 -8.23 2.67
C LEU A 88 -9.38 -9.39 3.64
N GLY A 89 -8.17 -9.49 4.18
CA GLY A 89 -7.68 -10.68 4.89
C GLY A 89 -6.85 -11.59 3.99
N ASP A 90 -6.09 -12.47 4.62
CA ASP A 90 -5.04 -13.26 3.97
C ASP A 90 -5.60 -14.19 2.87
N GLY A 91 -5.11 -14.00 1.64
CA GLY A 91 -5.42 -14.88 0.51
C GLY A 91 -6.85 -14.74 -0.02
N VAL A 92 -7.56 -13.68 0.35
CA VAL A 92 -8.92 -13.40 -0.12
C VAL A 92 -8.87 -12.71 -1.48
N PHE A 93 -9.63 -13.25 -2.42
CA PHE A 93 -9.85 -12.68 -3.75
C PHE A 93 -11.31 -12.26 -3.89
N GLN A 94 -11.57 -11.12 -4.53
CA GLN A 94 -12.93 -10.65 -4.84
C GLN A 94 -13.02 -10.02 -6.23
N ALA A 95 -14.21 -9.99 -6.83
CA ALA A 95 -14.45 -9.35 -8.12
C ALA A 95 -14.64 -7.82 -8.02
N GLU A 96 -14.98 -7.29 -6.84
CA GLU A 96 -15.12 -5.85 -6.64
C GLU A 96 -13.73 -5.19 -6.66
N ALA A 97 -13.60 -4.15 -7.49
CA ALA A 97 -12.32 -3.52 -7.77
C ALA A 97 -11.72 -2.85 -6.52
N ILE A 98 -10.44 -3.14 -6.29
CA ILE A 98 -9.60 -2.48 -5.29
C ILE A 98 -8.49 -1.76 -6.03
N THR A 99 -8.17 -0.54 -5.61
CA THR A 99 -7.02 0.16 -6.18
C THR A 99 -5.74 -0.27 -5.46
N GLU A 100 -4.65 -0.35 -6.20
CA GLU A 100 -3.32 -0.60 -5.64
C GLU A 100 -2.95 0.42 -4.56
N THR A 101 -3.40 1.66 -4.74
CA THR A 101 -3.18 2.73 -3.75
C THR A 101 -3.88 2.45 -2.44
N ASP A 102 -5.15 2.04 -2.45
CA ASP A 102 -5.87 1.69 -1.22
C ASP A 102 -5.21 0.51 -0.51
N ALA A 103 -4.78 -0.49 -1.26
CA ALA A 103 -4.08 -1.66 -0.74
C ALA A 103 -2.73 -1.30 -0.09
N CYS A 104 -1.92 -0.47 -0.75
CA CYS A 104 -0.64 0.01 -0.21
C CYS A 104 -0.82 0.95 1.00
N VAL A 105 -1.84 1.80 0.98
CA VAL A 105 -2.18 2.67 2.12
C VAL A 105 -2.62 1.83 3.32
N ALA A 106 -3.34 0.73 3.10
CA ALA A 106 -3.67 -0.24 4.15
C ALA A 106 -2.42 -0.97 4.69
N ALA A 107 -1.46 -1.30 3.83
CA ALA A 107 -0.17 -1.86 4.26
C ALA A 107 0.59 -0.88 5.17
N LEU A 108 0.70 0.38 4.75
CA LEU A 108 1.31 1.45 5.56
C LEU A 108 0.61 1.59 6.91
N ALA A 109 -0.73 1.54 6.95
CA ALA A 109 -1.51 1.62 8.18
C ALA A 109 -1.21 0.50 9.19
N ARG A 110 -0.73 -0.65 8.74
CA ARG A 110 -0.42 -1.80 9.60
C ARG A 110 0.99 -1.76 10.16
N ARG A 111 1.92 -1.07 9.48
CA ARG A 111 3.32 -0.93 9.91
C ARG A 111 3.50 -0.01 11.12
N THR A 112 2.67 1.00 11.24
CA THR A 112 2.85 2.10 12.20
C THR A 112 1.59 2.34 13.01
N GLN A 113 1.72 2.94 14.20
CA GLN A 113 0.57 3.23 15.05
C GLN A 113 -0.35 4.29 14.43
N ALA A 114 0.24 5.28 13.79
CA ALA A 114 -0.45 6.24 12.95
C ALA A 114 0.45 6.70 11.81
N TYR A 115 -0.15 7.25 10.75
CA TYR A 115 0.55 7.88 9.66
C TYR A 115 -0.27 9.02 9.08
N LYS A 116 0.39 9.88 8.30
CA LYS A 116 -0.23 10.92 7.51
C LYS A 116 0.47 11.02 6.16
N ILE A 117 -0.31 11.02 5.08
CA ILE A 117 0.18 11.26 3.73
C ILE A 117 -0.24 12.65 3.29
N TYR A 118 0.72 13.44 2.83
CA TYR A 118 0.52 14.73 2.18
C TYR A 118 0.85 14.56 0.70
N TRP A 119 -0.15 14.73 -0.17
CA TRP A 119 -0.04 14.39 -1.59
C TRP A 119 0.66 15.46 -2.43
N SER A 120 1.09 16.57 -1.83
CA SER A 120 1.83 17.63 -2.49
C SER A 120 2.71 18.43 -1.52
N ASP A 121 3.69 19.17 -2.05
CA ASP A 121 4.52 20.10 -1.27
C ASP A 121 3.67 21.20 -0.62
N THR A 122 2.63 21.67 -1.32
CA THR A 122 1.66 22.64 -0.80
C THR A 122 0.92 22.08 0.42
N GLN A 123 0.46 20.83 0.37
CA GLN A 123 -0.21 20.20 1.51
C GLN A 123 0.75 20.02 2.69
N ALA A 124 1.96 19.52 2.43
CA ALA A 124 2.97 19.31 3.48
C ALA A 124 3.39 20.61 4.15
N THR A 125 3.58 21.68 3.38
CA THR A 125 3.96 23.01 3.90
C THR A 125 2.83 23.60 4.74
N ALA A 126 1.59 23.58 4.25
CA ALA A 126 0.43 24.07 4.99
C ALA A 126 0.21 23.29 6.30
N ALA A 127 0.53 21.99 6.31
CA ALA A 127 0.37 21.14 7.48
C ALA A 127 1.28 21.55 8.64
N LEU A 128 2.49 22.05 8.38
CA LEU A 128 3.41 22.49 9.44
C LEU A 128 2.82 23.60 10.33
N GLU A 129 1.93 24.41 9.77
CA GLU A 129 1.31 25.55 10.45
C GLU A 129 0.12 25.15 11.32
N SER A 130 -0.70 24.19 10.87
CA SER A 130 -2.05 24.02 11.42
C SER A 130 -2.58 22.59 11.47
N ASP A 131 -1.86 21.57 11.01
CA ASP A 131 -2.37 20.20 11.03
C ASP A 131 -2.42 19.66 12.48
N PRO A 132 -3.62 19.28 12.99
CA PRO A 132 -3.77 18.75 14.34
C PRO A 132 -3.01 17.44 14.58
N VAL A 133 -2.57 16.75 13.52
CA VAL A 133 -1.72 15.55 13.67
C VAL A 133 -0.40 15.85 14.41
N PHE A 134 0.01 17.13 14.42
CA PHE A 134 1.19 17.59 15.15
C PHE A 134 0.89 18.15 16.54
N ASP A 135 -0.35 18.00 17.03
CA ASP A 135 -0.71 18.34 18.39
C ASP A 135 -0.29 17.22 19.35
N GLY A 136 0.02 17.59 20.59
CA GLY A 136 0.45 16.64 21.63
C GLY A 136 1.95 16.31 21.61
N SER A 137 2.35 15.37 22.48
CA SER A 137 3.76 15.10 22.81
C SER A 137 4.56 14.48 21.67
N ALA A 138 3.94 13.62 20.84
CA ALA A 138 4.58 13.03 19.67
C ALA A 138 4.63 14.01 18.47
N GLY A 139 3.74 15.01 18.45
CA GLY A 139 3.56 15.92 17.33
C GLY A 139 4.74 16.85 17.06
N TYR A 140 5.54 17.18 18.09
CA TYR A 140 6.77 17.95 17.89
C TYR A 140 7.77 17.24 16.99
N TRP A 141 8.06 15.95 17.26
CA TRP A 141 9.03 15.18 16.46
C TRP A 141 8.53 14.92 15.04
N ALA A 142 7.23 14.72 14.87
CA ALA A 142 6.62 14.58 13.55
C ALA A 142 6.73 15.87 12.73
N ARG A 143 6.47 17.03 13.34
CA ARG A 143 6.62 18.34 12.71
C ARG A 143 8.08 18.61 12.33
N ASP A 144 9.01 18.30 13.23
CA ASP A 144 10.45 18.44 13.00
C ASP A 144 10.93 17.54 11.86
N ALA A 145 10.50 16.28 11.83
CA ALA A 145 10.84 15.34 10.76
C ALA A 145 10.31 15.80 9.39
N LEU A 146 9.05 16.25 9.31
CA LEU A 146 8.47 16.75 8.06
C LEU A 146 9.21 18.00 7.57
N ARG A 147 9.50 18.95 8.47
CA ARG A 147 10.28 20.14 8.14
C ARG A 147 11.67 19.76 7.63
N GLY A 148 12.33 18.79 8.29
CA GLY A 148 13.63 18.29 7.87
C GLY A 148 13.63 17.75 6.44
N GLN A 149 12.58 17.01 6.05
CA GLN A 149 12.44 16.53 4.67
C GLN A 149 12.24 17.67 3.66
N LEU A 150 11.34 18.62 3.96
CA LEU A 150 11.09 19.78 3.09
C LEU A 150 12.37 20.60 2.86
N VAL A 151 13.11 20.91 3.92
CA VAL A 151 14.38 21.67 3.83
C VAL A 151 15.45 20.88 3.07
N ALA A 152 15.59 19.58 3.31
CA ALA A 152 16.56 18.76 2.60
C ALA A 152 16.30 18.74 1.09
N LEU A 153 15.03 18.76 0.67
CA LEU A 153 14.63 18.77 -0.74
C LEU A 153 14.82 20.14 -1.39
N GLU A 154 14.46 21.23 -0.71
CA GLU A 154 14.75 22.60 -1.21
C GLU A 154 16.24 22.81 -1.46
N ILE A 155 17.11 22.24 -0.60
CA ILE A 155 18.56 22.29 -0.80
C ILE A 155 18.99 21.50 -2.05
N LEU A 156 18.38 20.34 -2.32
CA LEU A 156 18.70 19.54 -3.51
C LEU A 156 18.27 20.25 -4.80
N GLU A 157 17.11 20.90 -4.81
CA GLU A 157 16.62 21.68 -5.95
C GLU A 157 17.44 22.96 -6.19
N GLY A 158 17.99 23.56 -5.13
CA GLY A 158 18.82 24.77 -5.24
C GLY A 158 20.27 24.55 -5.68
N ILE A 159 20.70 23.30 -5.88
CA ILE A 159 22.08 22.93 -6.31
C ILE A 159 22.15 22.66 -7.83
N GLU A 160 21.06 22.80 -8.58
CA GLU A 160 21.02 22.65 -10.05
C GLU A 160 21.67 23.82 -10.82
#